data_AF-A0A8T1WJH0-F1
#
_entry.id   AF-A0A8T1WJH0-F1
#
_cell.length_a   1.000
_cell.length_b   1.000
_cell.length_c   1.000
_cell.angle_alpha   90.00
_cell.angle_beta   90.00
_cell.angle_gamma   90.00
#
_symmetry.space_group_name_H-M   'P 1'
#
loop_
_entity.id
_entity.type
_entity.pdbx_description
1 polymer ?
#
loop_
_entity_poly.entity_id
_entity_poly.type
_entity_poly.pdbx_seq_one_letter_code
_entity_poly.pdbx_strand_id
1 'polypeptide(L)'
;MAKKKSRKLSSAVEEGEETSGGGDKGVERIARMFTAMQEKGAVWYGREREGIALVEGFQSALLVVREAQAAATAAMDAVHEKGEKSDAVLAGLAGNVDMDPWLAEDLYQQVQELSTGFEELLEEMYTLQAGARGIVLGLRDGGEQQVDATQLTPVDYLQMMSQELATFEAEYQHIEALLQLISFETSTDELRTLVISWSTSPFLDPAQTRNFLQRHQLSQQLHA
;
A
#
# COMPACT_ATOMS: atom_id res chain seq x y z
N MET A 1 60.18 19.85 62.87
CA MET A 1 60.29 20.86 61.80
C MET A 1 59.95 20.14 60.50
N ALA A 2 59.10 20.55 59.55
CA ALA A 2 58.44 21.81 59.24
C ALA A 2 56.98 21.56 58.79
N LYS A 3 56.24 22.65 58.56
CA LYS A 3 54.78 22.82 58.62
C LYS A 3 54.03 22.59 57.28
N LYS A 4 52.77 22.15 57.41
CA LYS A 4 51.52 22.52 56.68
C LYS A 4 51.57 22.95 55.20
N LYS A 5 50.64 22.36 54.41
CA LYS A 5 49.50 23.12 53.84
C LYS A 5 48.31 22.21 53.51
N SER A 6 47.17 22.53 54.10
CA SER A 6 45.83 22.03 53.77
C SER A 6 45.34 22.58 52.43
N ARG A 7 44.52 21.80 51.71
CA ARG A 7 43.36 22.35 50.99
C ARG A 7 42.21 21.35 51.06
N LYS A 8 41.12 21.80 51.69
CA LYS A 8 39.79 21.18 51.74
C LYS A 8 38.93 21.92 50.71
N LEU A 9 38.12 21.19 49.96
CA LEU A 9 36.95 21.58 49.12
C LEU A 9 36.81 20.42 48.10
N SER A 10 35.68 19.82 47.79
CA SER A 10 34.29 19.86 48.26
C SER A 10 33.58 18.70 47.56
N SER A 11 32.58 18.13 48.21
CA SER A 11 31.51 17.29 47.66
C SER A 11 31.13 17.63 46.22
N ALA A 12 31.08 16.61 45.35
CA ALA A 12 30.05 16.46 44.33
C ALA A 12 30.02 14.97 43.92
N VAL A 13 29.05 14.27 44.51
CA VAL A 13 28.46 13.07 43.94
C VAL A 13 27.79 13.54 42.64
N GLU A 14 28.34 13.18 41.49
CA GLU A 14 27.56 13.18 40.24
C GLU A 14 26.93 11.80 40.10
N GLU A 15 25.87 11.61 40.88
CA GLU A 15 24.73 10.82 40.45
C GLU A 15 24.17 11.55 39.22
N GLY A 16 24.60 11.10 38.04
CA GLY A 16 23.93 11.39 36.79
C GLY A 16 22.57 10.71 36.82
N GLU A 17 21.59 11.45 37.30
CA GLU A 17 20.17 11.17 37.28
C GLU A 17 19.68 11.08 35.81
N GLU A 18 19.92 9.94 35.15
CA GLU A 18 19.24 9.54 33.91
C GLU A 18 17.99 8.73 34.27
N THR A 19 17.05 9.34 34.96
CA THR A 19 15.72 8.76 35.19
C THR A 19 14.68 9.82 34.89
N SER A 20 14.14 9.81 33.66
CA SER A 20 12.75 10.21 33.34
C SER A 20 12.50 10.46 31.84
N GLY A 21 13.52 10.63 30.99
CA GLY A 21 13.32 11.12 29.61
C GLY A 21 13.19 10.07 28.49
N GLY A 22 13.29 8.77 28.79
CA GLY A 22 13.31 7.70 27.78
C GLY A 22 11.93 7.25 27.30
N GLY A 23 10.96 7.19 28.22
CA GLY A 23 9.59 6.71 27.94
C GLY A 23 8.84 7.61 26.95
N ASP A 24 8.85 8.91 27.23
CA ASP A 24 8.12 9.91 26.45
C ASP A 24 8.64 10.02 25.00
N LYS A 25 9.96 9.97 24.83
CA LYS A 25 10.62 9.92 23.50
C LYS A 25 10.33 8.62 22.74
N GLY A 26 10.03 7.53 23.43
CA GLY A 26 9.62 6.26 22.83
C GLY A 26 8.20 6.32 22.30
N VAL A 27 7.27 6.86 23.09
CA VAL A 27 5.86 7.08 22.73
C VAL A 27 5.74 8.04 21.53
N GLU A 28 6.47 9.16 21.55
CA GLU A 28 6.46 10.12 20.45
C GLU A 28 7.00 9.50 19.14
N ARG A 29 8.00 8.63 19.25
CA ARG A 29 8.61 7.97 18.09
C ARG A 29 7.69 6.92 17.48
N ILE A 30 7.06 6.07 18.31
CA ILE A 30 6.10 5.08 17.79
C ILE A 30 4.84 5.74 17.23
N ALA A 31 4.39 6.86 17.81
CA ALA A 31 3.30 7.65 17.25
C ALA A 31 3.65 8.20 15.85
N ARG A 32 4.89 8.68 15.64
CA ARG A 32 5.37 9.08 14.30
C ARG A 32 5.43 7.92 13.31
N MET A 33 5.84 6.73 13.77
CA MET A 33 5.84 5.53 12.93
C MET A 33 4.42 5.09 12.55
N PHE A 34 3.46 5.23 13.47
CA PHE A 34 2.05 5.03 13.17
C PHE A 34 1.54 6.02 12.10
N THR A 35 1.87 7.30 12.20
CA THR A 35 1.52 8.27 11.13
C THR A 35 2.14 7.87 9.79
N ALA A 36 3.41 7.45 9.77
CA ALA A 36 4.04 6.97 8.55
C ALA A 36 3.33 5.72 7.97
N MET A 37 2.86 4.81 8.82
CA MET A 37 2.06 3.65 8.40
C MET A 37 0.75 4.09 7.72
N GLN A 38 0.05 5.10 8.28
CA GLN A 38 -1.16 5.67 7.69
C GLN A 38 -0.88 6.33 6.33
N GLU A 39 0.25 7.02 6.19
CA GLU A 39 0.68 7.60 4.92
C GLU A 39 0.91 6.52 3.85
N LYS A 40 1.54 5.39 4.23
CA LYS A 40 1.70 4.23 3.33
C LYS A 40 0.34 3.63 2.94
N GLY A 41 -0.60 3.54 3.87
CA GLY A 41 -1.98 3.14 3.57
C GLY A 41 -2.67 4.08 2.58
N ALA A 42 -2.45 5.39 2.68
CA ALA A 42 -3.00 6.34 1.69
C ALA A 42 -2.41 6.12 0.29
N VAL A 43 -1.11 5.81 0.19
CA VAL A 43 -0.45 5.46 -1.08
C VAL A 43 -1.00 4.14 -1.63
N TRP A 44 -1.25 3.15 -0.77
CA TRP A 44 -1.88 1.88 -1.13
C TRP A 44 -3.20 2.08 -1.88
N TYR A 45 -4.16 2.80 -1.29
CA TYR A 45 -5.44 3.08 -1.95
C TYR A 45 -5.30 3.93 -3.21
N GLY A 46 -4.25 4.75 -3.31
CA GLY A 46 -3.89 5.45 -4.53
C GLY A 46 -3.58 4.46 -5.65
N ARG A 47 -2.69 3.51 -5.37
CA ARG A 47 -2.30 2.46 -6.31
C ARG A 47 -3.43 1.51 -6.67
N GLU A 48 -4.32 1.18 -5.74
CA GLU A 48 -5.51 0.38 -6.06
C GLU A 48 -6.41 1.06 -7.10
N ARG A 49 -6.63 2.38 -6.97
CA ARG A 49 -7.43 3.14 -7.96
C ARG A 49 -6.73 3.20 -9.31
N GLU A 50 -5.42 3.39 -9.33
CA GLU A 50 -4.62 3.36 -10.56
C GLU A 50 -4.64 1.97 -11.20
N GLY A 51 -4.55 0.91 -10.41
CA GLY A 51 -4.64 -0.48 -10.86
C GLY A 51 -5.99 -0.81 -11.49
N ILE A 52 -7.08 -0.39 -10.86
CA ILE A 52 -8.43 -0.52 -11.44
C ILE A 52 -8.51 0.19 -12.81
N ALA A 53 -8.03 1.43 -12.89
CA ALA A 53 -8.05 2.20 -14.14
C ALA A 53 -7.21 1.52 -15.25
N LEU A 54 -6.07 0.91 -14.89
CA LEU A 54 -5.24 0.15 -15.83
C LEU A 54 -5.96 -1.10 -16.34
N VAL A 55 -6.63 -1.85 -15.47
CA VAL A 55 -7.41 -3.04 -15.88
C VAL A 55 -8.59 -2.64 -16.78
N GLU A 56 -9.28 -1.54 -16.47
CA GLU A 56 -10.35 -1.00 -17.33
C GLU A 56 -9.82 -0.51 -18.69
N GLY A 57 -8.63 0.10 -18.70
CA GLY A 57 -7.92 0.49 -19.92
C GLY A 57 -7.56 -0.73 -20.76
N PHE A 58 -6.98 -1.76 -20.14
CA PHE A 58 -6.65 -3.02 -20.79
C PHE A 58 -7.90 -3.70 -21.37
N GLN A 59 -8.99 -3.75 -20.61
CA GLN A 59 -10.29 -4.27 -21.08
C GLN A 59 -10.77 -3.53 -22.33
N SER A 60 -10.67 -2.21 -22.34
CA SER A 60 -11.07 -1.38 -23.48
C SER A 60 -10.19 -1.63 -24.71
N ALA A 61 -8.87 -1.73 -24.52
CA ALA A 61 -7.93 -2.03 -25.60
C ALA A 61 -8.16 -3.45 -26.17
N LEU A 62 -8.40 -4.44 -25.31
CA LEU A 62 -8.72 -5.82 -25.70
C LEU A 62 -9.97 -5.92 -26.56
N LEU A 63 -11.02 -5.16 -26.23
CA LEU A 63 -12.26 -5.13 -27.02
C LEU A 63 -11.99 -4.66 -28.44
N VAL A 64 -11.22 -3.57 -28.60
CA VAL A 64 -10.86 -3.02 -29.91
C VAL A 64 -10.02 -4.03 -30.72
N VAL A 65 -9.07 -4.73 -30.09
CA VAL A 65 -8.27 -5.78 -30.73
C VAL A 65 -9.16 -6.93 -31.24
N ARG A 66 -10.09 -7.40 -30.40
CA ARG A 66 -11.02 -8.48 -30.76
C ARG A 66 -11.96 -8.08 -31.90
N GLU A 67 -12.47 -6.85 -31.89
CA GLU A 67 -13.32 -6.31 -32.95
C GLU A 67 -12.56 -6.23 -34.29
N ALA A 68 -11.32 -5.73 -34.28
CA ALA A 68 -10.49 -5.67 -35.48
C ALA A 68 -10.15 -7.06 -36.03
N GLN A 69 -9.85 -8.02 -35.15
CA GLN A 69 -9.59 -9.42 -35.55
C GLN A 69 -10.83 -10.07 -36.16
N ALA A 70 -12.01 -9.85 -35.59
CA ALA A 70 -13.28 -10.34 -36.12
C ALA A 70 -13.57 -9.73 -37.50
N ALA A 71 -13.37 -8.41 -37.66
CA ALA A 71 -13.55 -7.72 -38.94
C ALA A 71 -12.57 -8.23 -40.02
N ALA A 72 -11.31 -8.45 -39.66
CA ALA A 72 -10.30 -8.99 -40.56
C ALA A 72 -10.66 -10.42 -41.01
N THR A 73 -11.12 -11.26 -40.09
CA THR A 73 -11.57 -12.64 -40.41
C THR A 73 -12.77 -12.63 -41.34
N ALA A 74 -13.79 -11.82 -41.05
CA ALA A 74 -14.97 -11.68 -41.90
C ALA A 74 -14.63 -11.14 -43.31
N ALA A 75 -13.64 -10.24 -43.42
CA ALA A 75 -13.16 -9.76 -44.71
C ALA A 75 -12.43 -10.85 -45.51
N MET A 76 -11.62 -11.69 -44.85
CA MET A 76 -10.96 -12.83 -45.50
C MET A 76 -11.97 -13.87 -46.01
N ASP A 77 -13.00 -14.17 -45.23
CA ASP A 77 -14.09 -15.07 -45.64
C ASP A 77 -14.88 -14.51 -46.84
N ALA A 78 -15.18 -13.21 -46.83
CA ALA A 78 -15.85 -12.53 -47.94
C ALA A 78 -15.02 -12.51 -49.24
N VAL A 79 -13.68 -12.43 -49.13
CA VAL A 79 -12.76 -12.50 -50.28
C VAL A 79 -12.70 -13.93 -50.83
N HIS A 80 -12.72 -14.94 -49.96
CA HIS A 80 -12.76 -16.35 -50.37
C HIS A 80 -14.06 -16.73 -51.09
N GLU A 81 -15.20 -16.11 -50.75
CA GLU A 81 -16.49 -16.36 -51.40
C GLU A 81 -16.71 -15.61 -52.72
N LYS A 82 -16.03 -14.48 -52.97
CA LYS A 82 -16.31 -13.63 -54.15
C LYS A 82 -15.22 -13.54 -55.23
N GLY A 83 -14.01 -14.05 -55.03
CA GLY A 83 -13.02 -14.17 -56.11
C GLY A 83 -12.59 -12.87 -56.82
N GLU A 84 -12.98 -11.70 -56.32
CA GLU A 84 -12.64 -10.39 -56.90
C GLU A 84 -11.66 -9.63 -56.01
N LYS A 85 -10.62 -9.08 -56.65
CA LYS A 85 -9.49 -8.36 -56.05
C LYS A 85 -9.97 -7.19 -55.19
N SER A 86 -9.95 -7.41 -53.87
CA SER A 86 -10.40 -6.48 -52.83
C SER A 86 -9.26 -5.64 -52.25
N ASP A 87 -8.47 -4.97 -53.09
CA ASP A 87 -7.45 -4.02 -52.60
C ASP A 87 -8.06 -2.71 -52.10
N ALA A 88 -9.30 -2.40 -52.51
CA ALA A 88 -9.98 -1.13 -52.21
C ALA A 88 -11.01 -1.20 -51.06
N VAL A 89 -11.47 -2.39 -50.66
CA VAL A 89 -12.54 -2.54 -49.63
C VAL A 89 -11.99 -2.62 -48.21
N LEU A 90 -10.71 -2.99 -48.05
CA LEU A 90 -10.05 -3.03 -46.74
C LEU A 90 -9.68 -1.64 -46.20
N ALA A 91 -9.56 -0.63 -47.08
CA ALA A 91 -9.19 0.72 -46.70
C ALA A 91 -10.34 1.57 -46.13
N GLY A 92 -11.59 1.09 -46.19
CA GLY A 92 -12.79 1.89 -45.89
C GLY A 92 -13.73 1.35 -44.82
N LEU A 93 -13.56 0.11 -44.33
CA LEU A 93 -14.43 -0.48 -43.29
C LEU A 93 -13.87 -0.41 -41.87
N ALA A 94 -12.57 -0.18 -41.70
CA ALA A 94 -11.99 0.23 -40.43
C ALA A 94 -12.10 1.75 -40.35
N GLY A 95 -13.12 2.27 -39.65
CA GLY A 95 -13.15 3.69 -39.34
C GLY A 95 -11.79 4.11 -38.76
N ASN A 96 -11.28 5.27 -39.20
CA ASN A 96 -10.00 5.90 -38.84
C ASN A 96 -9.77 6.01 -37.32
N VAL A 97 -9.62 4.90 -36.62
CA VAL A 97 -8.94 4.83 -35.35
C VAL A 97 -7.59 4.27 -35.73
N ASP A 98 -6.57 5.12 -35.73
CA ASP A 98 -5.18 4.69 -35.70
C ASP A 98 -5.04 3.80 -34.45
N MET A 99 -5.29 2.51 -34.61
CA MET A 99 -5.17 1.53 -33.54
C MET A 99 -3.69 1.40 -33.27
N ASP A 100 -3.26 1.77 -32.07
CA ASP A 100 -1.93 1.38 -31.60
C ASP A 100 -1.94 -0.13 -31.36
N PRO A 101 -1.25 -0.93 -32.19
CA PRO A 101 -1.27 -2.39 -32.09
C PRO A 101 -0.64 -2.89 -30.78
N TRP A 102 0.10 -2.02 -30.09
CA TRP A 102 0.86 -2.35 -28.89
C TRP A 102 0.21 -1.87 -27.61
N LEU A 103 -0.86 -1.06 -27.67
CA LEU A 103 -1.49 -0.49 -26.49
C LEU A 103 -2.01 -1.55 -25.52
N ALA A 104 -2.63 -2.63 -26.05
CA ALA A 104 -3.11 -3.72 -25.20
C ALA A 104 -1.96 -4.48 -24.51
N GLU A 105 -0.82 -4.64 -25.20
CA GLU A 105 0.38 -5.30 -24.66
C GLU A 105 1.06 -4.43 -23.60
N ASP A 106 1.20 -3.12 -23.85
CA ASP A 106 1.78 -2.17 -22.89
C ASP A 106 0.92 -2.09 -21.62
N LEU A 107 -0.40 -1.99 -21.77
CA LEU A 107 -1.32 -2.00 -20.63
C LEU A 107 -1.29 -3.35 -19.89
N TYR A 108 -1.17 -4.48 -20.60
CA TYR A 108 -1.02 -5.79 -19.96
C TYR A 108 0.26 -5.86 -19.13
N GLN A 109 1.38 -5.39 -19.67
CA GLN A 109 2.66 -5.34 -18.96
C GLN A 109 2.55 -4.46 -17.71
N GLN A 110 1.94 -3.28 -17.82
CA GLN A 110 1.70 -2.38 -16.68
C GLN A 110 0.81 -3.05 -15.61
N VAL A 111 -0.21 -3.81 -16.01
CA VAL A 111 -1.05 -4.57 -15.08
C VAL A 111 -0.26 -5.63 -14.33
N GLN A 112 0.68 -6.33 -14.99
CA GLN A 112 1.54 -7.32 -14.32
C GLN A 112 2.51 -6.67 -13.31
N GLU A 113 3.02 -5.49 -13.65
CA GLU A 113 3.96 -4.73 -12.80
C GLU A 113 3.30 -4.10 -11.56
N LEU A 114 1.96 -4.03 -11.49
CA LEU A 114 1.24 -3.51 -10.32
C LEU A 114 1.60 -4.25 -9.03
N SER A 115 1.76 -5.58 -9.12
CA SER A 115 2.07 -6.44 -7.98
C SER A 115 3.35 -6.00 -7.24
N THR A 116 4.41 -5.69 -7.99
CA THR A 116 5.69 -5.22 -7.44
C THR A 116 5.53 -3.92 -6.65
N GLY A 117 4.68 -3.01 -7.11
CA GLY A 117 4.38 -1.80 -6.35
C GLY A 117 3.78 -2.13 -4.98
N PHE A 118 2.77 -2.99 -4.93
CA PHE A 118 2.17 -3.36 -3.64
C PHE A 118 3.16 -4.10 -2.73
N GLU A 119 4.01 -4.96 -3.28
CA GLU A 119 5.07 -5.66 -2.55
C GLU A 119 6.05 -4.67 -1.90
N GLU A 120 6.55 -3.69 -2.64
CA GLU A 120 7.43 -2.63 -2.10
C GLU A 120 6.80 -1.87 -0.94
N LEU A 121 5.51 -1.53 -1.03
CA LEU A 121 4.79 -0.86 0.06
C LEU A 121 4.66 -1.74 1.29
N LEU A 122 4.36 -3.03 1.10
CA LEU A 122 4.29 -3.99 2.19
C LEU A 122 5.64 -4.11 2.89
N GLU A 123 6.75 -4.22 2.16
CA GLU A 123 8.08 -4.25 2.74
C GLU A 123 8.36 -3.02 3.61
N GLU A 124 8.02 -1.81 3.12
CA GLU A 124 8.15 -0.58 3.90
C GLU A 124 7.29 -0.64 5.18
N MET A 125 6.05 -1.12 5.10
CA MET A 125 5.18 -1.27 6.27
C MET A 125 5.72 -2.30 7.27
N TYR A 126 6.32 -3.40 6.82
CA TYR A 126 7.04 -4.36 7.68
C TYR A 126 8.21 -3.68 8.41
N THR A 127 8.99 -2.83 7.74
CA THR A 127 10.09 -2.11 8.40
C THR A 127 9.58 -1.18 9.50
N LEU A 128 8.44 -0.51 9.29
CA LEU A 128 7.79 0.34 10.29
C LEU A 128 7.31 -0.50 11.49
N GLN A 129 6.66 -1.63 11.25
CA GLN A 129 6.22 -2.53 12.31
C GLN A 129 7.39 -3.10 13.12
N ALA A 130 8.47 -3.51 12.44
CA ALA A 130 9.67 -4.04 13.08
C ALA A 130 10.35 -2.98 13.97
N GLY A 131 10.45 -1.73 13.50
CA GLY A 131 10.99 -0.64 14.30
C GLY A 131 10.10 -0.28 15.50
N ALA A 132 8.77 -0.28 15.32
CA ALA A 132 7.81 -0.08 16.41
C ALA A 132 7.93 -1.18 17.48
N ARG A 133 8.08 -2.44 17.06
CA ARG A 133 8.35 -3.58 17.96
C ARG A 133 9.64 -3.38 18.74
N GLY A 134 10.70 -2.90 18.10
CA GLY A 134 11.97 -2.58 18.75
C GLY A 134 11.81 -1.53 19.86
N ILE A 135 10.99 -0.50 19.62
CA ILE A 135 10.69 0.55 20.63
C ILE A 135 9.94 -0.05 21.82
N VAL A 136 8.88 -0.84 21.58
CA VAL A 136 8.09 -1.46 22.67
C VAL A 136 8.93 -2.40 23.52
N LEU A 137 9.78 -3.22 22.89
CA LEU A 137 10.67 -4.13 23.61
C LEU A 137 11.71 -3.36 24.45
N GLY A 138 12.28 -2.27 23.92
CA GLY A 138 13.22 -1.43 24.65
C GLY A 138 12.60 -0.66 25.83
N LEU A 139 11.30 -0.37 25.78
CA LEU A 139 10.57 0.31 26.87
C LEU A 139 10.16 -0.64 28.00
N ARG A 140 9.94 -1.93 27.70
CA ARG A 140 9.49 -2.94 28.68
C ARG A 140 10.52 -3.21 29.79
N ASP A 141 11.80 -2.95 29.53
CA ASP A 141 12.86 -3.05 30.52
C ASP A 141 12.91 -1.84 31.49
N GLY A 142 12.11 -0.81 31.24
CA GLY A 142 12.11 0.47 31.95
C GLY A 142 10.87 0.74 32.81
N GLY A 143 10.48 -0.18 33.70
CA GLY A 143 9.52 0.06 34.78
C GLY A 143 8.05 0.31 34.38
N GLU A 144 7.11 -0.16 35.21
CA GLU A 144 5.67 0.06 34.99
C GLU A 144 5.31 1.55 35.16
N GLN A 145 5.18 2.25 34.03
CA GLN A 145 4.69 3.62 34.00
C GLN A 145 3.16 3.58 34.13
N GLN A 146 2.60 4.27 35.14
CA GLN A 146 1.15 4.44 35.25
C GLN A 146 0.66 5.23 34.03
N VAL A 147 -0.13 4.55 33.19
CA VAL A 147 -0.72 5.14 31.98
C VAL A 147 -2.08 5.71 32.34
N ASP A 148 -2.29 6.99 32.04
CA ASP A 148 -3.61 7.62 32.16
C ASP A 148 -4.58 7.03 31.14
N ALA A 149 -5.87 6.87 31.48
CA ALA A 149 -6.83 6.15 30.64
C ALA A 149 -7.03 6.78 29.24
N THR A 150 -6.62 8.03 29.07
CA THR A 150 -6.70 8.82 27.84
C THR A 150 -5.46 8.74 26.95
N GLN A 151 -4.33 8.22 27.45
CA GLN A 151 -3.07 8.16 26.70
C GLN A 151 -2.91 6.82 25.97
N LEU A 152 -2.54 6.85 24.70
CA LEU A 152 -2.23 5.62 23.95
C LEU A 152 -0.83 5.13 24.35
N THR A 153 -0.76 3.86 24.74
CA THR A 153 0.52 3.23 25.07
C THR A 153 1.28 2.84 23.80
N PRO A 154 2.61 2.67 23.88
CA PRO A 154 3.38 2.09 22.79
C PRO A 154 2.87 0.72 22.35
N VAL A 155 2.34 -0.08 23.27
CA VAL A 155 1.74 -1.38 22.97
C VAL A 155 0.47 -1.22 22.12
N ASP A 156 -0.37 -0.24 22.42
CA ASP A 156 -1.58 0.04 21.63
C ASP A 156 -1.24 0.41 20.18
N TYR A 157 -0.22 1.24 19.98
CA TYR A 157 0.26 1.58 18.64
C TYR A 157 0.79 0.36 17.88
N LEU A 158 1.63 -0.46 18.53
CA LEU A 158 2.17 -1.66 17.90
C LEU A 158 1.07 -2.65 17.52
N GLN A 159 0.06 -2.83 18.37
CA GLN A 159 -1.09 -3.69 18.09
C GLN A 159 -1.87 -3.18 16.87
N MET A 160 -2.18 -1.88 16.84
CA MET A 160 -2.87 -1.27 15.71
C MET A 160 -2.09 -1.42 14.40
N MET A 161 -0.80 -1.06 14.40
CA MET A 161 0.06 -1.21 13.22
C MET A 161 0.17 -2.66 12.75
N SER A 162 0.25 -3.62 13.67
CA SER A 162 0.33 -5.04 13.31
C SER A 162 -0.97 -5.55 12.71
N GLN A 163 -2.12 -5.04 13.18
CA GLN A 163 -3.41 -5.37 12.60
C GLN A 163 -3.57 -4.78 11.19
N GLU A 164 -3.22 -3.50 11.01
CA GLU A 164 -3.28 -2.87 9.68
C GLU A 164 -2.36 -3.57 8.68
N LEU A 165 -1.16 -3.94 9.10
CA LEU A 165 -0.23 -4.70 8.28
C LEU A 165 -0.84 -6.04 7.83
N ALA A 166 -1.44 -6.80 8.75
CA ALA A 166 -2.09 -8.07 8.42
C ALA A 166 -3.26 -7.89 7.44
N THR A 167 -3.98 -6.76 7.52
CA THR A 167 -5.01 -6.39 6.55
C THR A 167 -4.41 -6.11 5.17
N PHE A 168 -3.34 -5.31 5.09
CA PHE A 168 -2.65 -5.05 3.81
C PHE A 168 -2.03 -6.33 3.21
N GLU A 169 -1.53 -7.25 4.03
CA GLU A 169 -1.05 -8.56 3.56
C GLU A 169 -2.17 -9.38 2.92
N ALA A 170 -3.36 -9.39 3.54
CA ALA A 170 -4.51 -10.08 3.00
C ALA A 170 -5.00 -9.43 1.69
N GLU A 171 -5.01 -8.09 1.63
CA GLU A 171 -5.32 -7.34 0.42
C GLU A 171 -4.33 -7.63 -0.70
N TYR A 172 -3.03 -7.66 -0.40
CA TYR A 172 -2.00 -8.02 -1.36
C TYR A 172 -2.24 -9.40 -1.97
N GLN A 173 -2.47 -10.42 -1.14
CA GLN A 173 -2.72 -11.78 -1.60
C GLN A 173 -3.97 -11.84 -2.50
N HIS A 174 -5.01 -11.06 -2.17
CA HIS A 174 -6.20 -10.96 -2.98
C HIS A 174 -5.90 -10.29 -4.33
N ILE A 175 -5.20 -9.16 -4.33
CA ILE A 175 -4.79 -8.42 -5.54
C ILE A 175 -3.91 -9.30 -6.44
N GLU A 176 -2.89 -9.92 -5.87
CA GLU A 176 -1.96 -10.80 -6.60
C GLU A 176 -2.72 -11.96 -7.26
N ALA A 177 -3.65 -12.59 -6.54
CA ALA A 177 -4.49 -13.64 -7.11
C ALA A 177 -5.38 -13.13 -8.26
N LEU A 178 -5.94 -11.93 -8.15
CA LEU A 178 -6.73 -11.32 -9.23
C LEU A 178 -5.87 -11.02 -10.46
N LEU A 179 -4.68 -10.45 -10.27
CA LEU A 179 -3.75 -10.11 -11.35
C LEU A 179 -3.28 -11.36 -12.13
N GLN A 180 -3.06 -12.48 -11.43
CA GLN A 180 -2.70 -13.76 -12.06
C GLN A 180 -3.80 -14.34 -12.96
N LEU A 181 -5.06 -13.93 -12.76
CA LEU A 181 -6.19 -14.37 -13.60
C LEU A 181 -6.33 -13.53 -14.89
N ILE A 182 -5.65 -12.38 -14.97
CA ILE A 182 -5.72 -11.49 -16.13
C ILE A 182 -4.81 -12.01 -17.24
N SER A 183 -5.39 -12.20 -18.42
CA SER A 183 -4.70 -12.63 -19.63
C SER A 183 -5.44 -12.07 -20.86
N PHE A 184 -4.82 -12.21 -22.04
CA PHE A 184 -5.48 -11.89 -23.31
C PHE A 184 -6.69 -12.77 -23.64
N GLU A 185 -6.77 -13.96 -23.03
CA GLU A 185 -7.89 -14.90 -23.20
C GLU A 185 -9.06 -14.57 -22.26
N THR A 186 -8.81 -13.82 -21.18
CA THR A 186 -9.83 -13.45 -20.19
C THR A 186 -10.95 -12.67 -20.86
N SER A 187 -12.19 -13.11 -20.66
CA SER A 187 -13.35 -12.47 -21.26
C SER A 187 -13.61 -11.09 -20.64
N THR A 188 -14.29 -10.22 -21.39
CA THR A 188 -14.66 -8.88 -20.92
C THR A 188 -15.54 -8.92 -19.67
N ASP A 189 -16.37 -9.95 -19.52
CA ASP A 189 -17.22 -10.13 -18.34
C ASP A 189 -16.41 -10.56 -17.13
N GLU A 190 -15.46 -11.50 -17.30
CA GLU A 190 -14.53 -11.90 -16.25
C GLU A 190 -13.67 -10.71 -15.78
N LEU A 191 -13.12 -9.89 -16.69
CA LEU A 191 -12.38 -8.68 -16.34
C LEU A 191 -13.23 -7.71 -15.50
N ARG A 192 -14.50 -7.50 -15.88
CA ARG A 192 -15.43 -6.67 -15.10
C ARG A 192 -15.67 -7.27 -13.71
N THR A 193 -15.85 -8.58 -13.60
CA THR A 193 -15.98 -9.26 -12.30
C THR A 193 -14.73 -9.10 -11.45
N LEU A 194 -13.54 -9.20 -12.03
CA LEU A 194 -12.27 -8.98 -11.33
C LEU A 194 -12.19 -7.55 -10.77
N VAL A 195 -12.53 -6.53 -11.57
CA VAL A 195 -12.56 -5.12 -11.11
C VAL A 195 -13.56 -4.90 -9.97
N ILE A 196 -14.75 -5.51 -10.05
CA ILE A 196 -15.74 -5.45 -8.96
C ILE A 196 -15.20 -6.15 -7.70
N SER A 197 -14.57 -7.31 -7.85
CA SER A 197 -13.98 -8.03 -6.72
C SER A 197 -12.85 -7.23 -6.07
N TRP A 198 -12.00 -6.56 -6.84
CA TRP A 198 -10.93 -5.71 -6.32
C TRP A 198 -11.52 -4.52 -5.54
N SER A 199 -12.47 -3.81 -6.12
CA SER A 199 -13.07 -2.60 -5.53
C SER A 199 -13.92 -2.84 -4.27
N THR A 200 -14.20 -4.09 -3.91
CA THR A 200 -15.05 -4.47 -2.77
C THR A 200 -14.30 -5.23 -1.67
N SER A 201 -12.98 -5.00 -1.55
CA SER A 201 -12.12 -5.59 -0.51
C SER A 201 -12.78 -5.56 0.88
N PRO A 202 -13.00 -6.72 1.53
CA PRO A 202 -13.69 -6.82 2.81
C PRO A 202 -12.77 -6.70 4.03
N PHE A 203 -11.47 -6.42 3.85
CA PHE A 203 -10.47 -6.72 4.89
C PHE A 203 -10.26 -5.61 5.93
N LEU A 204 -10.72 -4.38 5.65
CA LEU A 204 -10.63 -3.26 6.58
C LEU A 204 -11.89 -3.14 7.43
N ASP A 205 -11.71 -2.99 8.75
CA ASP A 205 -12.76 -2.46 9.64
C ASP A 205 -12.58 -0.94 9.77
N PRO A 206 -13.37 -0.12 9.04
CA PRO A 206 -13.23 1.33 9.08
C PRO A 206 -13.63 1.91 10.43
N ALA A 207 -14.47 1.20 11.21
CA ALA A 207 -14.90 1.67 12.51
C ALA A 207 -13.77 1.54 13.53
N GLN A 208 -13.05 0.42 13.53
CA GLN A 208 -11.90 0.23 14.40
C GLN A 208 -10.79 1.25 14.13
N THR A 209 -10.42 1.42 12.86
CA THR A 209 -9.38 2.38 12.44
C THR A 209 -9.76 3.81 12.81
N ARG A 210 -11.01 4.20 12.56
CA ARG A 210 -11.52 5.53 12.93
C ARG A 210 -11.49 5.76 14.44
N ASN A 211 -11.91 4.78 15.24
CA ASN A 211 -11.90 4.89 16.69
C ASN A 211 -10.47 5.06 17.24
N PHE A 212 -9.50 4.32 16.68
CA PHE A 212 -8.09 4.47 17.06
C PHE A 212 -7.54 5.84 16.68
N LEU A 213 -7.83 6.34 15.47
CA LEU A 213 -7.41 7.67 15.02
C LEU A 213 -7.96 8.79 15.90
N GLN A 214 -9.21 8.68 16.35
CA GLN A 214 -9.80 9.65 17.30
C GLN A 214 -9.04 9.66 18.63
N ARG A 215 -8.69 8.48 19.16
CA ARG A 215 -7.86 8.36 20.38
C ARG A 215 -6.46 8.90 20.16
N HIS A 216 -5.85 8.65 19.01
CA HIS A 216 -4.55 9.19 18.64
C HIS A 216 -4.56 10.72 18.63
N GLN A 217 -5.53 11.35 17.95
CA GLN A 217 -5.66 12.81 17.92
C GLN A 217 -5.85 13.41 19.32
N LEU A 218 -6.69 12.79 20.14
CA LEU A 218 -6.93 13.23 21.52
C LEU A 218 -5.67 13.09 22.38
N SER A 219 -4.94 11.99 22.25
CA SER A 219 -3.66 11.76 22.93
C SER A 219 -2.60 12.77 22.50
N GLN A 220 -2.55 13.15 21.22
CA GLN A 220 -1.62 14.18 20.73
C GLN A 220 -2.00 15.57 21.25
N GLN A 221 -3.30 15.91 21.31
CA GLN A 221 -3.74 17.23 21.79
C GLN A 221 -3.53 17.44 23.29
N LEU A 222 -3.65 16.38 24.10
CA LEU A 222 -3.50 16.46 25.55
C LEU A 222 -2.04 16.41 26.02
N HIS A 223 -1.13 15.92 25.19
CA HIS A 223 0.27 15.62 25.56
C HIS A 223 1.31 16.21 24.60
N ALA A 224 0.93 17.14 23.71
CA ALA A 224 1.84 17.97 22.91
C ALA A 224 2.33 19.19 23.70
#